data_AF-A0A068YZB4-F1
#
_entry.id   AF-A0A068YZB4-F1
#
_cell.length_a   1.000
_cell.length_b   1.000
_cell.length_c   1.000
_cell.angle_alpha   90.00
_cell.angle_beta   90.00
_cell.angle_gamma   90.00
#
_symmetry.space_group_name_H-M   'P 1'
#
loop_
_entity.id
_entity.type
_entity.pdbx_description
1 polymer ?
#
loop_
_entity_poly.entity_id
_entity_poly.type
_entity_poly.pdbx_seq_one_letter_code
_entity_poly.pdbx_strand_id
1 'polypeptide(L)'
;MHKNGKIPFVVVFNRVSSTWNSSEEVDAREFLEQMCEGIVILKSHIKERKAWRDAGRLGLGVSEMPSRDAAKSIEEFESVYDEALLHHSKS
;
A
#
# COMPACT_ATOMS: atom_id res chain seq x y z
N MET A 1 -15.06 14.17 -17.51
CA MET A 1 -13.91 13.89 -18.41
C MET A 1 -12.64 14.28 -17.68
N HIS A 2 -11.67 13.37 -17.57
CA HIS A 2 -10.35 13.69 -17.00
C HIS A 2 -9.64 14.70 -17.90
N LYS A 3 -9.05 15.75 -17.31
CA LYS A 3 -8.59 16.96 -18.01
C LYS A 3 -7.53 16.71 -19.10
N ASN A 4 -6.81 15.58 -19.06
CA ASN A 4 -5.69 15.27 -19.96
C ASN A 4 -5.74 13.87 -20.63
N GLY A 5 -6.84 13.12 -20.51
CA GLY A 5 -6.95 11.76 -21.06
C GLY A 5 -6.04 10.69 -20.42
N LYS A 6 -5.21 11.07 -19.44
CA LYS A 6 -4.42 10.16 -18.60
C LYS A 6 -5.11 9.97 -17.26
N ILE A 7 -5.25 8.71 -16.84
CA ILE A 7 -5.74 8.35 -15.51
C ILE A 7 -4.50 8.26 -14.60
N PRO A 8 -4.38 9.07 -13.54
CA PRO A 8 -3.30 8.92 -12.58
C PRO A 8 -3.40 7.54 -11.94
N PHE A 9 -2.32 6.77 -12.02
CA PHE A 9 -2.24 5.41 -11.52
C PHE A 9 -0.94 5.22 -10.75
N VAL A 10 -1.04 4.59 -9.59
CA VAL A 10 0.10 4.21 -8.74
C VAL A 10 -0.06 2.77 -8.29
N VAL A 11 1.06 2.10 -8.03
CA VAL A 11 1.10 0.72 -7.54
C VAL A 11 1.57 0.71 -6.10
N VAL A 12 0.91 -0.09 -5.27
CA VAL A 12 1.31 -0.35 -3.88
C VAL A 12 1.43 -1.84 -3.65
N PHE A 13 2.48 -2.26 -2.94
CA PHE A 13 2.60 -3.64 -2.45
C PHE A 13 1.77 -3.82 -1.19
N ASN A 14 0.91 -4.84 -1.21
CA ASN A 14 0.08 -5.22 -0.08
C ASN A 14 0.40 -6.65 0.38
N ARG A 15 -0.02 -6.97 1.61
CA ARG A 15 0.28 -8.26 2.26
C ARG A 15 1.77 -8.59 2.25
N VAL A 16 2.62 -7.58 2.36
CA VAL A 16 4.07 -7.76 2.43
C VAL A 16 4.42 -8.54 3.69
N SER A 17 5.26 -9.56 3.56
CA SER A 17 5.70 -10.37 4.69
C SER A 17 6.26 -9.48 5.80
N SER A 18 5.79 -9.69 7.04
CA SER A 18 6.32 -8.98 8.20
C SER A 18 7.65 -9.56 8.69
N THR A 19 8.13 -10.64 8.06
CA THR A 19 9.39 -11.29 8.44
C THR A 19 10.58 -10.44 8.02
N TRP A 20 11.55 -10.27 8.92
CA TRP A 20 12.68 -9.34 8.76
C TRP A 20 13.63 -9.67 7.60
N ASN A 21 13.57 -10.89 7.04
CA ASN A 21 14.45 -11.39 6.00
C ASN A 21 13.74 -11.71 4.67
N SER A 22 12.52 -11.23 4.46
CA SER A 22 11.86 -11.41 3.16
C SER A 22 12.44 -10.45 2.13
N SER A 23 12.91 -10.98 1.00
CA SER A 23 13.30 -10.20 -0.19
C SER A 23 12.14 -10.01 -1.19
N GLU A 24 10.98 -10.64 -0.95
CA GLU A 24 9.92 -10.76 -1.95
C GLU A 24 9.40 -9.41 -2.45
N GLU A 25 9.27 -8.41 -1.56
CA GLU A 25 8.88 -7.05 -1.96
C GLU A 25 9.93 -6.40 -2.87
N VAL A 26 11.21 -6.58 -2.53
CA VAL A 26 12.33 -6.00 -3.28
C VAL A 26 12.39 -6.62 -4.67
N ASP A 27 12.36 -7.96 -4.74
CA ASP A 27 12.42 -8.71 -5.99
C ASP A 27 11.22 -8.35 -6.91
N ALA A 28 10.02 -8.25 -6.33
CA ALA A 28 8.82 -7.87 -7.08
C ALA A 28 8.86 -6.41 -7.55
N ARG A 29 9.41 -5.50 -6.74
CA ARG A 29 9.58 -4.08 -7.09
C ARG A 29 10.55 -3.93 -8.25
N GLU A 30 11.73 -4.54 -8.15
CA GLU A 30 12.75 -4.50 -9.20
C GLU A 30 12.21 -5.06 -10.51
N PHE A 31 11.45 -6.17 -10.46
CA PHE A 31 10.81 -6.74 -11.64
C PHE A 31 9.81 -5.78 -12.28
N LEU A 32 8.93 -5.15 -11.51
CA LEU A 32 7.94 -4.21 -12.04
C LEU A 32 8.59 -2.95 -12.64
N GLU A 33 9.64 -2.43 -11.99
CA GLU A 33 10.40 -1.28 -12.50
C GLU A 33 11.09 -1.61 -13.83
N GLN A 34 11.56 -2.84 -14.02
CA GLN A 34 12.16 -3.29 -15.27
C GLN A 34 11.13 -3.52 -16.40
N MET A 35 9.95 -4.07 -16.07
CA MET A 35 8.96 -4.47 -17.07
C MET A 35 8.01 -3.33 -17.47
N CYS A 36 7.84 -2.32 -16.63
CA CYS A 36 6.85 -1.27 -16.83
C CYS A 36 7.50 0.12 -16.75
N GLU A 37 8.02 0.60 -17.89
CA GLU A 37 8.59 1.94 -17.96
C GLU A 37 7.55 3.02 -17.57
N GLY A 38 7.94 3.92 -16.66
CA GLY A 38 7.09 5.01 -16.19
C GLY A 38 6.00 4.60 -15.19
N ILE A 39 5.98 3.35 -14.72
CA ILE A 39 5.09 2.95 -13.63
C ILE A 39 5.51 3.65 -12.32
N VAL A 40 4.53 4.17 -11.59
CA VAL A 40 4.77 4.79 -10.28
C VAL A 40 4.50 3.75 -9.21
N ILE A 41 5.55 3.22 -8.60
CA ILE A 41 5.45 2.30 -7.46
C ILE A 41 5.72 3.08 -6.17
N LEU A 42 4.77 3.04 -5.25
CA LEU A 42 4.89 3.66 -3.93
C LEU A 42 5.99 2.98 -3.11
N LYS A 43 6.77 3.76 -2.36
CA LYS A 43 7.79 3.27 -1.43
C LYS A 43 7.15 2.66 -0.18
N SER A 44 6.03 3.23 0.24
CA SER A 44 5.19 2.70 1.29
C SER A 44 4.54 1.37 0.86
N HIS A 45 4.28 0.51 1.85
CA HIS A 45 3.68 -0.80 1.65
C HIS A 45 2.80 -1.19 2.84
N ILE A 46 1.87 -2.12 2.60
CA ILE A 46 0.98 -2.65 3.63
C ILE A 46 1.46 -4.04 4.01
N LYS A 47 1.89 -4.22 5.26
CA LYS A 47 2.34 -5.53 5.73
C LYS A 47 1.17 -6.45 6.02
N GLU A 48 1.43 -7.74 5.94
CA GLU A 48 0.52 -8.73 6.48
C GLU A 48 0.46 -8.59 8.00
N ARG A 49 -0.72 -8.24 8.52
CA ARG A 49 -0.96 -8.05 9.96
C ARG A 49 -2.23 -8.76 10.38
N LYS A 50 -2.25 -9.23 11.62
CA LYS A 50 -3.42 -9.87 12.24
C LYS A 50 -4.65 -8.96 12.20
N ALA A 51 -4.47 -7.66 12.44
CA ALA A 51 -5.56 -6.68 12.44
C ALA A 51 -6.35 -6.65 11.12
N TRP A 52 -5.67 -6.73 9.97
CA TRP A 52 -6.34 -6.81 8.66
C TRP A 52 -7.21 -8.05 8.51
N ARG A 53 -6.72 -9.20 8.99
CA ARG A 53 -7.46 -10.47 8.94
C ARG A 53 -8.66 -10.45 9.89
N ASP A 54 -8.47 -9.96 11.11
CA ASP A 54 -9.54 -9.89 12.10
C ASP A 54 -10.62 -8.89 11.70
N ALA A 55 -10.24 -7.71 11.22
CA ALA A 55 -11.17 -6.70 10.70
C ALA A 55 -12.02 -7.29 9.55
N GLY A 56 -11.38 -7.95 8.59
CA GLY A 56 -12.08 -8.61 7.48
C GLY A 56 -13.04 -9.71 7.95
N ARG A 57 -12.67 -10.50 8.97
CA ARG A 57 -13.55 -11.53 9.56
C ARG A 57 -14.74 -10.93 10.29
N LEU A 58 -14.57 -9.77 10.92
CA LEU A 58 -15.62 -9.08 11.68
C LEU A 58 -16.49 -8.16 10.82
N GLY A 59 -16.15 -7.96 9.55
CA GLY A 59 -16.83 -7.01 8.68
C GLY A 59 -16.57 -5.54 9.07
N LEU A 60 -15.42 -5.29 9.69
CA LEU A 60 -15.02 -3.97 10.18
C LEU A 60 -13.88 -3.39 9.33
N GLY A 61 -13.79 -2.07 9.31
CA GLY A 61 -12.58 -1.35 8.92
C GLY A 61 -11.48 -1.51 9.96
N VAL A 62 -10.21 -1.43 9.54
CA VAL A 62 -9.08 -1.55 10.47
C VAL A 62 -9.07 -0.45 11.53
N SER A 63 -9.62 0.73 11.21
CA SER A 63 -9.78 1.88 12.12
C SER A 63 -10.85 1.65 13.20
N GLU A 64 -11.73 0.67 13.02
CA GLU A 64 -12.78 0.30 13.98
C GLU A 64 -12.32 -0.79 14.96
N MET A 65 -11.13 -1.36 14.73
CA MET A 65 -10.50 -2.34 15.63
C MET A 65 -9.87 -1.64 16.85
N PRO A 66 -9.69 -2.34 17.99
CA PRO A 66 -8.99 -1.77 19.14
C PRO A 66 -7.61 -1.23 18.78
N SER A 67 -7.29 -0.01 19.23
CA SER A 67 -6.08 0.71 18.79
C SER A 67 -4.78 -0.07 19.03
N ARG A 68 -4.70 -0.87 20.10
CA ARG A 68 -3.53 -1.72 20.37
C ARG A 68 -3.21 -2.67 19.21
N ASP A 69 -4.25 -3.15 18.54
CA ASP A 69 -4.15 -4.16 17.49
C ASP A 69 -4.00 -3.47 16.12
N ALA A 70 -4.62 -2.31 15.95
CA ALA A 70 -4.73 -1.62 14.66
C ALA A 70 -3.65 -0.57 14.38
N ALA A 71 -3.03 0.04 15.41
CA ALA A 71 -2.20 1.26 15.26
C ALA A 71 -1.17 1.18 14.12
N LYS A 72 -0.36 0.12 14.07
CA LYS A 72 0.66 -0.05 13.01
C LYS A 72 0.05 -0.25 11.62
N SER A 73 -1.12 -0.89 11.54
CA SER A 73 -1.80 -1.12 10.27
C SER A 73 -2.39 0.19 9.72
N ILE A 74 -2.88 1.05 10.63
CA ILE A 74 -3.37 2.39 10.31
C ILE A 74 -2.20 3.27 9.85
N GLU A 75 -1.10 3.31 10.60
CA GLU A 75 0.10 4.08 10.25
C GLU A 75 0.65 3.71 8.85
N GLU A 76 0.73 2.41 8.55
CA GLU A 76 1.14 1.93 7.22
C GLU A 76 0.17 2.37 6.12
N PHE A 77 -1.14 2.30 6.39
CA PHE A 77 -2.16 2.73 5.44
C PHE A 77 -2.14 4.24 5.20
N GLU A 78 -1.97 5.04 6.26
CA GLU A 78 -1.83 6.49 6.17
C GLU A 78 -0.59 6.87 5.37
N SER A 79 0.54 6.20 5.58
CA SER A 79 1.76 6.39 4.78
C SER A 79 1.53 6.11 3.29
N VAL A 80 0.81 5.04 2.95
CA VAL A 80 0.40 4.73 1.56
C VAL A 80 -0.50 5.81 0.99
N TYR A 81 -1.49 6.24 1.76
CA TYR A 81 -2.46 7.23 1.33
C TYR A 81 -1.80 8.59 1.06
N ASP A 82 -0.95 9.06 1.98
CA ASP A 82 -0.22 10.31 1.86
C ASP A 82 0.74 10.29 0.66
N GLU A 83 1.48 9.20 0.45
CA GLU A 83 2.35 9.05 -0.71
C GLU A 83 1.55 9.08 -2.02
N ALA A 84 0.42 8.37 -2.09
CA ALA A 84 -0.46 8.36 -3.26
C ALA A 84 -0.99 9.77 -3.61
N LEU A 85 -1.33 10.58 -2.60
CA LEU A 85 -1.80 11.96 -2.81
C LEU A 85 -0.73 12.89 -3.40
N LEU A 86 0.55 12.67 -3.07
CA LEU A 86 1.66 13.40 -3.69
C LEU A 86 1.78 13.15 -5.20
N HIS A 87 1.29 12.00 -5.67
CA HIS A 87 1.24 11.66 -7.10
C HIS A 87 -0.07 12.09 -7.77
N HIS A 88 -1.17 12.20 -7.02
CA HIS A 88 -2.44 12.74 -7.53
C HIS A 88 -2.30 14.21 -7.98
N SER A 89 -1.55 15.01 -7.23
CA SER A 89 -1.36 16.45 -7.52
C SER A 89 -0.43 16.76 -8.70
N LYS A 90 0.29 15.76 -9.22
CA LYS A 90 1.30 15.91 -10.28
C LYS A 90 0.85 15.46 -11.67
N SER A 91 -0.41 15.03 -11.84
CA SER A 91 -1.00 14.57 -13.13
C SER A 91 -1.96 15.59 -13.76
#